data_AF-A0A9E4UYG0-F1
#
_entry.id   AF-A0A9E4UYG0-F1
#
_cell.length_a   1.000
_cell.length_b   1.000
_cell.length_c   1.000
_cell.angle_alpha   90.00
_cell.angle_beta   90.00
_cell.angle_gamma   90.00
#
_symmetry.space_group_name_H-M   'P 1'
#
loop_
_entity.id
_entity.type
_entity.pdbx_description
1 polymer ?
#
loop_
_entity_poly.entity_id
_entity_poly.type
_entity_poly.pdbx_seq_one_letter_code
_entity_poly.pdbx_strand_id
1 'polypeptide(L)'
;MNIEQAFLRFTTDQGLYAVNASQVEHYVGSPINFWCEVNAPAEERDPTNLYMQHLQDTGNEHRADVLRQSYAAAASRPYYSETEGFHSTLEMMANGERHISQMPLWDLTNGLKGNPHVLIRTDSIPSDLGDYSYHVAEVRSARRITDAHRLKAATLNRLLGAIQGFEPESILIINMDGDHEFVHMSEFAARLDTVLSEMREVADGTRAILATHGAAEWPWQSYVNRMAAERRCVSLVSGVGATMQRTLSDAGLVTVDDLAGADLNALTGLRGIGAKTARRFNSSAKAISGGQPVPRHNGIEIPTATTEVFFDFEGSDPRLNQDGLGVVNYLIGAVIRQRGQEPEFLPFIAHSPAEEETVVRDFISWANSLDSALFYHWHNYEKTHLTKMAVQYGIDPYESQKMLGRMVDLHPIATDAYAFPTYGDGLKNIAKYLGFSWRQDDVDGLTTVALYHKYLQSGARDGDVMRRILDYNEDDCMATMYVFDWLRSQANVS
;
A
#
# COMPACT_ATOMS: atom_id res chain seq x y z
N MET A 1 -23.71 34.91 12.70
CA MET A 1 -22.37 34.74 13.32
C MET A 1 -21.59 36.06 13.37
N ASN A 2 -20.86 36.35 14.46
CA ASN A 2 -19.83 37.41 14.50
C ASN A 2 -18.48 36.79 14.09
N ILE A 3 -18.00 37.14 12.88
CA ILE A 3 -16.84 36.50 12.24
C ILE A 3 -15.57 36.69 13.06
N GLU A 4 -15.27 37.91 13.51
CA GLU A 4 -14.05 38.19 14.30
C GLU A 4 -14.02 37.45 15.63
N GLN A 5 -15.17 37.39 16.31
CA GLN A 5 -15.28 36.66 17.57
C GLN A 5 -15.11 35.14 17.36
N ALA A 6 -15.72 34.58 16.31
CA ALA A 6 -15.57 33.17 15.97
C ALA A 6 -14.13 32.85 15.57
N PHE A 7 -13.52 33.70 14.74
CA PHE A 7 -12.15 33.56 14.30
C PHE A 7 -11.18 33.55 15.50
N LEU A 8 -11.27 34.53 16.39
CA LEU A 8 -10.44 34.58 17.60
C LEU A 8 -10.64 33.36 18.49
N ARG A 9 -11.90 32.91 18.67
CA ARG A 9 -12.21 31.70 19.44
C ARG A 9 -11.45 30.49 18.90
N PHE A 10 -11.58 30.20 17.61
CA PHE A 10 -11.05 28.97 17.01
C PHE A 10 -9.56 29.04 16.63
N THR A 11 -8.95 30.23 16.70
CA THR A 11 -7.50 30.42 16.50
C THR A 11 -6.73 30.58 17.81
N THR A 12 -7.40 30.54 18.96
CA THR A 12 -6.75 30.56 20.27
C THR A 12 -6.15 29.20 20.58
N ASP A 13 -4.83 29.10 20.56
CA ASP A 13 -4.08 27.89 20.92
C ASP A 13 -4.16 27.61 22.43
N GLN A 14 -4.53 26.38 22.78
CA GLN A 14 -4.61 25.88 24.16
C GLN A 14 -3.38 25.03 24.55
N GLY A 15 -2.35 24.95 23.69
CA GLY A 15 -1.17 24.11 23.90
C GLY A 15 -1.40 22.64 23.55
N LEU A 16 -2.55 22.32 22.95
CA LEU A 16 -2.85 20.98 22.45
C LEU A 16 -2.26 20.80 21.05
N TYR A 17 -1.61 19.66 20.79
CA TYR A 17 -1.14 19.37 19.44
C TYR A 17 -2.32 19.39 18.46
N ALA A 18 -2.21 20.26 17.45
CA ALA A 18 -3.26 20.48 16.46
C ALA A 18 -3.21 19.40 15.38
N VAL A 19 -4.02 18.36 15.53
CA VAL A 19 -4.10 17.24 14.58
C VAL A 19 -4.76 17.72 13.28
N ASN A 20 -4.06 17.56 12.15
CA ASN A 20 -4.66 17.78 10.84
C ASN A 20 -5.45 16.53 10.42
N ALA A 21 -6.64 16.71 9.83
CA ALA A 21 -7.48 15.62 9.34
C ALA A 21 -6.75 14.66 8.37
N SER A 22 -5.79 15.15 7.57
CA SER A 22 -4.96 14.26 6.72
C SER A 22 -4.04 13.35 7.55
N GLN A 23 -3.56 13.80 8.71
CA GLN A 23 -2.72 12.99 9.58
C GLN A 23 -3.49 11.84 10.23
N VAL A 24 -4.81 11.99 10.41
CA VAL A 24 -5.66 10.91 10.92
C VAL A 24 -5.67 9.73 9.95
N GLU A 25 -5.73 10.00 8.65
CA GLU A 25 -5.64 8.98 7.61
C GLU A 25 -4.30 8.24 7.68
N HIS A 26 -3.18 8.97 7.76
CA HIS A 26 -1.84 8.40 7.85
C HIS A 26 -1.62 7.62 9.15
N TYR A 27 -2.10 8.11 10.30
CA TYR A 27 -1.97 7.40 11.57
C TYR A 27 -2.73 6.08 11.58
N VAL A 28 -3.95 6.06 11.03
CA VAL A 28 -4.78 4.85 10.96
C VAL A 28 -4.17 3.82 10.02
N GLY A 29 -3.54 4.25 8.92
CA GLY A 29 -2.77 3.37 8.03
C GLY A 29 -1.49 2.86 8.70
N SER A 30 -0.67 3.77 9.21
CA SER A 30 0.61 3.47 9.86
C SER A 30 0.96 4.50 10.95
N PRO A 31 0.86 4.14 12.24
CA PRO A 31 1.24 5.05 13.34
C PRO A 31 2.69 5.54 13.28
N ILE A 32 3.60 4.76 12.68
CA ILE A 32 5.00 5.18 12.51
C ILE A 32 5.14 6.27 11.44
N ASN A 33 4.27 6.32 10.42
CA ASN A 33 4.25 7.43 9.46
C ASN A 33 3.93 8.75 10.17
N PHE A 34 2.89 8.76 11.01
CA PHE A 34 2.55 9.93 11.80
C PHE A 34 3.67 10.32 12.78
N TRP A 35 4.28 9.34 13.46
CA TRP A 35 5.44 9.62 14.32
C TRP A 35 6.59 10.29 13.54
N CYS A 36 6.88 9.82 12.31
CA CYS A 36 7.90 10.43 11.46
C CYS A 36 7.53 11.84 11.01
N GLU A 37 6.26 12.12 10.69
CA GLU A 37 5.82 13.48 10.36
C GLU A 37 6.09 14.49 11.48
N VAL A 38 5.97 14.06 12.73
CA VAL A 38 6.17 14.91 13.90
C VAL A 38 7.64 15.00 14.31
N ASN A 39 8.39 13.89 14.22
CA ASN A 39 9.69 13.74 14.87
C ASN A 39 10.88 13.52 13.91
N ALA A 40 10.65 13.02 12.69
CA ALA A 40 11.74 12.70 11.78
C ALA A 40 12.23 13.96 11.03
N PRO A 41 13.54 14.05 10.71
CA PRO A 41 14.06 15.12 9.87
C PRO A 41 13.41 15.11 8.48
N ALA A 42 13.10 16.29 7.93
CA ALA A 42 12.38 16.40 6.65
C ALA A 42 13.21 15.89 5.46
N GLU A 43 14.53 15.94 5.56
CA GLU A 43 15.50 15.44 4.58
C GLU A 43 15.53 13.91 4.48
N GLU A 44 14.94 13.19 5.44
CA GLU A 44 14.86 11.73 5.45
C GLU A 44 13.66 11.19 4.66
N ARG A 45 12.86 12.09 4.07
CA ARG A 45 11.73 11.71 3.22
C ARG A 45 12.23 11.07 1.93
N ASP A 46 11.63 9.93 1.60
CA ASP A 46 11.79 9.27 0.31
C ASP A 46 11.42 10.24 -0.82
N PRO A 47 12.20 10.30 -1.91
CA PRO A 47 11.83 11.10 -3.07
C PRO A 47 10.52 10.58 -3.68
N THR A 48 9.78 11.47 -4.33
CA THR A 48 8.60 11.06 -5.13
C THR A 48 9.05 10.15 -6.27
N ASN A 49 8.44 8.98 -6.40
CA ASN A 49 8.63 8.07 -7.53
C ASN A 49 7.46 8.19 -8.53
N LEU A 50 7.58 7.54 -9.69
CA LEU A 50 6.57 7.61 -10.76
C LEU A 50 5.19 7.12 -10.30
N TYR A 51 5.15 6.11 -9.44
CA TYR A 51 3.91 5.58 -8.90
C TYR A 51 3.20 6.60 -7.99
N MET A 52 3.93 7.20 -7.04
CA MET A 52 3.38 8.22 -6.16
C MET A 52 2.92 9.47 -6.92
N GLN A 53 3.66 9.87 -7.95
CA GLN A 53 3.26 10.96 -8.83
C GLN A 53 1.95 10.62 -9.57
N HIS A 54 1.85 9.42 -10.14
CA HIS A 54 0.65 8.97 -10.83
C HIS A 54 -0.59 8.93 -9.91
N LEU A 55 -0.44 8.47 -8.67
CA LEU A 55 -1.52 8.51 -7.68
C LEU A 55 -1.97 9.93 -7.35
N GLN A 56 -1.03 10.86 -7.18
CA GLN A 56 -1.33 12.27 -6.91
C GLN A 56 -2.05 12.93 -8.08
N ASP A 57 -1.57 12.71 -9.30
CA ASP A 57 -2.16 13.27 -10.53
C ASP A 57 -3.59 12.72 -10.72
N THR A 58 -3.77 11.41 -10.58
CA THR A 58 -5.08 10.75 -10.65
C THR A 58 -6.06 11.27 -9.59
N GLY A 59 -5.59 11.45 -8.35
CA GLY A 59 -6.37 12.05 -7.27
C GLY A 59 -6.79 13.48 -7.55
N ASN A 60 -5.90 14.29 -8.13
CA ASN A 60 -6.16 15.67 -8.49
C ASN A 60 -7.13 15.79 -9.66
N GLU A 61 -6.95 14.99 -10.71
CA GLU A 61 -7.84 14.95 -11.88
C GLU A 61 -9.26 14.54 -11.50
N HIS A 62 -9.42 13.42 -10.79
CA HIS A 62 -10.74 12.94 -10.35
C HIS A 62 -11.48 13.99 -9.51
N ARG A 63 -10.78 14.58 -8.54
CA ARG A 63 -11.34 15.65 -7.72
C ARG A 63 -11.73 16.86 -8.54
N ALA A 64 -10.88 17.30 -9.47
CA ALA A 64 -11.16 18.43 -10.34
C ALA A 64 -12.39 18.18 -11.22
N ASP A 65 -12.57 16.94 -11.70
CA ASP A 65 -13.72 16.55 -12.51
C ASP A 65 -15.02 16.52 -11.68
N VAL A 66 -15.02 15.95 -10.48
CA VAL A 66 -16.17 15.99 -9.58
C VAL A 66 -16.56 17.43 -9.23
N LEU A 67 -15.57 18.28 -8.91
CA LEU A 67 -15.81 19.70 -8.65
C LEU A 67 -16.41 20.40 -9.89
N ARG A 68 -15.91 20.12 -11.09
CA ARG A 68 -16.41 20.71 -12.33
C ARG A 68 -17.83 20.24 -12.68
N GLN A 69 -18.18 19.00 -12.39
CA GLN A 69 -19.49 18.43 -12.75
C GLN A 69 -20.58 18.78 -11.74
N SER A 70 -20.29 18.63 -10.45
CA SER A 70 -21.29 18.72 -9.39
C SER A 70 -21.23 20.02 -8.58
N TYR A 71 -20.09 20.72 -8.60
CA TYR A 71 -19.82 21.87 -7.74
C TYR A 71 -19.16 23.05 -8.48
N ALA A 72 -19.46 23.22 -9.78
CA ALA A 72 -18.79 24.21 -10.64
C ALA A 72 -18.88 25.66 -10.12
N ALA A 73 -19.96 25.97 -9.41
CA ALA A 73 -20.23 27.27 -8.81
C ALA A 73 -19.83 27.35 -7.32
N ALA A 74 -19.04 26.39 -6.82
CA ALA A 74 -18.55 26.44 -5.45
C ALA A 74 -17.63 27.65 -5.27
N ALA A 75 -17.91 28.41 -4.22
CA ALA A 75 -17.11 29.55 -3.84
C ALA A 75 -15.75 29.05 -3.31
N SER A 76 -14.67 29.68 -3.76
CA SER A 76 -13.31 29.45 -3.26
C SER A 76 -12.52 30.75 -3.40
N ARG A 77 -11.51 30.95 -2.56
CA ARG A 77 -10.68 32.16 -2.57
C ARG A 77 -9.20 31.77 -2.41
N PRO A 78 -8.27 32.39 -3.15
CA PRO A 78 -6.86 32.23 -2.86
C PRO A 78 -6.53 32.80 -1.48
N TYR A 79 -5.63 32.15 -0.76
CA TYR A 79 -5.11 32.60 0.53
C TYR A 79 -3.61 32.30 0.62
N TYR A 80 -2.86 33.12 1.35
CA TYR A 80 -1.40 32.99 1.50
C TYR A 80 -1.00 32.33 2.82
N SER A 81 -1.94 32.22 3.76
CA SER A 81 -1.80 31.46 4.99
C SER A 81 -3.09 30.71 5.32
N GLU A 82 -2.99 29.55 5.97
CA GLU A 82 -4.18 28.80 6.40
C GLU A 82 -5.08 29.62 7.33
N THR A 83 -4.50 30.53 8.12
CA THR A 83 -5.25 31.44 9.00
C THR A 83 -6.11 32.43 8.21
N GLU A 84 -5.57 33.04 7.15
CA GLU A 84 -6.32 33.89 6.22
C GLU A 84 -7.42 33.10 5.49
N GLY A 85 -7.10 31.88 5.05
CA GLY A 85 -8.06 30.97 4.45
C GLY A 85 -9.21 30.62 5.39
N PHE A 86 -8.93 30.39 6.67
CA PHE A 86 -9.95 30.06 7.67
C PHE A 86 -10.88 31.25 7.93
N HIS A 87 -10.32 32.45 8.06
CA HIS A 87 -11.11 33.68 8.16
C HIS A 87 -12.06 33.83 6.96
N SER A 88 -11.54 33.68 5.73
CA SER A 88 -12.34 33.68 4.51
C SER A 88 -13.43 32.61 4.52
N THR A 89 -13.15 31.43 5.08
CA THR A 89 -14.14 30.35 5.22
C THR A 89 -15.31 30.78 6.11
N LEU A 90 -15.03 31.44 7.24
CA LEU A 90 -16.06 31.97 8.13
C LEU A 90 -16.91 33.04 7.44
N GLU A 91 -16.30 33.92 6.64
CA GLU A 91 -17.05 34.92 5.84
C GLU A 91 -17.99 34.24 4.84
N MET A 92 -17.49 33.25 4.09
CA MET A 92 -18.25 32.53 3.08
C MET A 92 -19.40 31.73 3.71
N MET A 93 -19.14 31.08 4.85
CA MET A 93 -20.16 30.39 5.63
C MET A 93 -21.20 31.37 6.18
N ALA A 94 -20.81 32.54 6.69
CA ALA A 94 -21.75 33.56 7.21
C ALA A 94 -22.60 34.21 6.11
N ASN A 95 -22.06 34.32 4.89
CA ASN A 95 -22.79 34.80 3.72
C ASN A 95 -23.74 33.74 3.14
N GLY A 96 -23.67 32.50 3.62
CA GLY A 96 -24.53 31.41 3.18
C GLY A 96 -24.23 30.94 1.76
N GLU A 97 -22.95 30.98 1.35
CA GLU A 97 -22.51 30.46 0.06
C GLU A 97 -23.01 29.01 -0.13
N ARG A 98 -23.60 28.71 -1.29
CA ARG A 98 -24.28 27.42 -1.50
C ARG A 98 -23.32 26.23 -1.39
N HIS A 99 -22.13 26.37 -1.96
CA HIS A 99 -21.04 25.42 -1.84
C HIS A 99 -19.74 26.19 -1.62
N ILE A 100 -18.86 25.67 -0.77
CA ILE A 100 -17.53 26.24 -0.50
C ILE A 100 -16.51 25.14 -0.77
N SER A 101 -15.50 25.36 -1.62
CA SER A 101 -14.54 24.33 -2.00
C SER A 101 -13.11 24.65 -1.58
N GLN A 102 -12.42 23.64 -1.04
CA GLN A 102 -10.99 23.64 -0.72
C GLN A 102 -10.52 24.76 0.22
N MET A 103 -11.39 25.18 1.14
CA MET A 103 -11.11 26.21 2.13
C MET A 103 -10.88 25.61 3.54
N PRO A 104 -9.88 26.07 4.30
CA PRO A 104 -9.46 25.42 5.54
C PRO A 104 -10.41 25.69 6.71
N LEU A 105 -10.55 24.69 7.60
CA LEU A 105 -11.29 24.74 8.85
C LEU A 105 -10.35 24.52 10.04
N TRP A 106 -10.43 25.40 11.03
CA TRP A 106 -9.61 25.34 12.24
C TRP A 106 -10.48 25.29 13.49
N ASP A 107 -10.06 24.48 14.45
CA ASP A 107 -10.50 24.54 15.84
C ASP A 107 -9.30 24.25 16.74
N LEU A 108 -8.47 25.26 16.97
CA LEU A 108 -7.30 25.16 17.85
C LEU A 108 -7.68 24.96 19.31
N THR A 109 -8.93 25.27 19.71
CA THR A 109 -9.39 25.01 21.08
C THR A 109 -9.51 23.52 21.36
N ASN A 110 -9.92 22.75 20.34
CA ASN A 110 -9.90 21.29 20.39
C ASN A 110 -8.67 20.69 19.67
N GLY A 111 -7.68 21.49 19.27
CA GLY A 111 -6.47 21.04 18.57
C GLY A 111 -6.78 20.25 17.30
N LEU A 112 -7.62 20.77 16.43
CA LEU A 112 -7.96 20.18 15.14
C LEU A 112 -7.79 21.19 14.01
N LYS A 113 -7.38 20.70 12.83
CA LYS A 113 -7.35 21.44 11.57
C LYS A 113 -7.70 20.52 10.40
N GLY A 114 -8.15 21.09 9.28
CA GLY A 114 -8.34 20.32 8.06
C GLY A 114 -8.81 21.17 6.91
N ASN A 115 -8.80 20.59 5.71
CA ASN A 115 -9.30 21.25 4.51
C ASN A 115 -10.30 20.30 3.81
N PRO A 116 -11.62 20.49 4.01
CA PRO A 116 -12.63 19.70 3.31
C PRO A 116 -12.63 20.01 1.81
N HIS A 117 -12.94 19.02 0.99
CA HIS A 117 -13.07 19.24 -0.45
C HIS A 117 -14.24 20.16 -0.78
N VAL A 118 -15.41 19.91 -0.20
CA VAL A 118 -16.60 20.76 -0.35
C VAL A 118 -17.38 20.85 0.95
N LEU A 119 -17.84 22.04 1.30
CA LEU A 119 -18.93 22.27 2.25
C LEU A 119 -20.21 22.56 1.48
N ILE A 120 -21.30 21.88 1.82
CA ILE A 120 -22.60 21.97 1.15
C ILE A 120 -23.61 22.59 2.10
N ARG A 121 -24.16 23.76 1.74
CA ARG A 121 -25.21 24.40 2.53
C ARG A 121 -26.51 23.59 2.47
N THR A 122 -27.17 23.46 3.62
CA THR A 122 -28.56 23.02 3.74
C THR A 122 -29.38 24.01 4.55
N ASP A 123 -30.63 24.23 4.13
CA ASP A 123 -31.60 25.05 4.87
C ASP A 123 -32.52 24.18 5.73
N SER A 124 -32.26 22.87 5.83
CA SER A 124 -33.10 21.93 6.59
C SER A 124 -32.84 21.99 8.11
N ILE A 125 -31.65 22.42 8.51
CA ILE A 125 -31.21 22.45 9.91
C ILE A 125 -30.53 23.80 10.18
N PRO A 126 -31.03 24.60 11.15
CA PRO A 126 -30.39 25.86 11.54
C PRO A 126 -29.10 25.64 12.34
N SER A 127 -28.25 26.66 12.41
CA SER A 127 -26.98 26.63 13.12
C SER A 127 -26.62 28.02 13.67
N ASP A 128 -25.43 28.17 14.28
CA ASP A 128 -24.91 29.48 14.72
C ASP A 128 -24.71 30.49 13.56
N LEU A 129 -24.82 30.02 12.32
CA LEU A 129 -24.79 30.82 11.09
C LEU A 129 -26.15 31.47 10.75
N GLY A 130 -27.26 30.89 11.22
CA GLY A 130 -28.63 31.34 10.92
C GLY A 130 -29.58 30.17 10.63
N ASP A 131 -30.54 30.38 9.73
CA ASP A 131 -31.57 29.38 9.34
C ASP A 131 -31.02 28.25 8.44
N TYR A 132 -29.70 28.08 8.39
CA TYR A 132 -29.02 27.10 7.56
C TYR A 132 -27.77 26.55 8.26
N SER A 133 -27.23 25.45 7.74
CA SER A 133 -26.00 24.78 8.18
C SER A 133 -25.24 24.22 6.97
N TYR A 134 -24.08 23.62 7.22
CA TYR A 134 -23.26 22.95 6.22
C TYR A 134 -23.04 21.47 6.54
N HIS A 135 -22.85 20.68 5.48
CA HIS A 135 -22.35 19.31 5.50
C HIS A 135 -21.01 19.20 4.78
N VAL A 136 -20.17 18.26 5.20
CA VAL A 136 -18.91 17.94 4.51
C VAL A 136 -19.18 16.97 3.36
N ALA A 137 -18.53 17.23 2.22
CA ALA A 137 -18.37 16.26 1.15
C ALA A 137 -16.87 16.07 0.81
N GLU A 138 -16.42 14.81 0.84
CA GLU A 138 -15.05 14.41 0.55
C GLU A 138 -14.97 13.59 -0.73
N VAL A 139 -14.10 14.01 -1.66
CA VAL A 139 -13.83 13.25 -2.90
C VAL A 139 -12.60 12.36 -2.70
N ARG A 140 -12.66 11.12 -3.20
CA ARG A 140 -11.56 10.16 -3.18
C ARG A 140 -11.40 9.49 -4.54
N SER A 141 -10.17 9.41 -5.02
CA SER A 141 -9.79 8.57 -6.17
C SER A 141 -9.74 7.08 -5.83
N ALA A 142 -10.02 6.72 -4.58
CA ALA A 142 -10.23 5.36 -4.17
C ALA A 142 -11.59 4.83 -4.66
N ARG A 143 -11.64 3.62 -5.24
CA ARG A 143 -12.93 2.95 -5.51
C ARG A 143 -13.57 2.45 -4.21
N ARG A 144 -12.75 1.89 -3.32
CA ARG A 144 -13.18 1.41 -2.00
C ARG A 144 -12.81 2.40 -0.92
N ILE A 145 -13.80 2.87 -0.17
CA ILE A 145 -13.58 3.73 0.98
C ILE A 145 -13.14 2.90 2.19
N THR A 146 -11.97 3.24 2.75
CA THR A 146 -11.36 2.57 3.91
C THR A 146 -11.77 3.28 5.22
N ASP A 147 -11.50 2.64 6.36
CA ASP A 147 -11.75 3.27 7.66
C ASP A 147 -10.87 4.51 7.89
N ALA A 148 -9.67 4.55 7.31
CA ALA A 148 -8.80 5.74 7.36
C ALA A 148 -9.47 6.92 6.64
N HIS A 149 -10.07 6.69 5.47
CA HIS A 149 -10.85 7.71 4.76
C HIS A 149 -12.04 8.20 5.59
N ARG A 150 -12.80 7.28 6.19
CA ARG A 150 -13.98 7.59 7.01
C ARG A 150 -13.59 8.39 8.26
N LEU A 151 -12.51 8.04 8.95
CA LEU A 151 -12.05 8.76 10.15
C LEU A 151 -11.52 10.16 9.84
N LYS A 152 -10.82 10.36 8.71
CA LYS A 152 -10.47 11.69 8.23
C LYS A 152 -11.72 12.53 7.95
N ALA A 153 -12.70 11.98 7.25
CA ALA A 153 -13.96 12.65 6.95
C ALA A 153 -14.74 13.01 8.23
N ALA A 154 -14.79 12.09 9.20
CA ALA A 154 -15.38 12.34 10.52
C ALA A 154 -14.64 13.45 11.30
N THR A 155 -13.32 13.57 11.14
CA THR A 155 -12.54 14.66 11.74
C THR A 155 -12.94 16.02 11.16
N LEU A 156 -13.12 16.10 9.84
CA LEU A 156 -13.60 17.31 9.16
C LEU A 156 -15.03 17.68 9.59
N ASN A 157 -15.88 16.68 9.80
CA ASN A 157 -17.25 16.90 10.25
C ASN A 157 -17.32 17.42 11.69
N ARG A 158 -16.45 16.91 12.57
CA ARG A 158 -16.29 17.41 13.94
C ARG A 158 -15.80 18.86 13.98
N LEU A 159 -14.81 19.17 13.13
CA LEU A 159 -14.32 20.53 12.92
C LEU A 159 -15.45 21.48 12.50
N LEU A 160 -16.21 21.08 11.48
CA LEU A 160 -17.36 21.85 11.01
C LEU A 160 -18.40 22.03 12.12
N GLY A 161 -18.68 20.97 12.87
CA GLY A 161 -19.64 20.96 13.96
C GLY A 161 -19.31 21.95 15.07
N ALA A 162 -18.03 22.03 15.44
CA ALA A 162 -17.54 23.01 16.42
C ALA A 162 -17.78 24.45 15.96
N ILE A 163 -17.56 24.74 14.68
CA ILE A 163 -17.67 26.08 14.09
C ILE A 163 -19.12 26.54 13.99
N GLN A 164 -20.02 25.68 13.52
CA GLN A 164 -21.43 26.04 13.31
C GLN A 164 -22.34 25.74 14.52
N GLY A 165 -21.81 25.17 15.60
CA GLY A 165 -22.56 24.82 16.81
C GLY A 165 -23.43 23.56 16.69
N PHE A 166 -23.34 22.86 15.56
CA PHE A 166 -24.09 21.63 15.27
C PHE A 166 -23.23 20.67 14.44
N GLU A 167 -22.92 19.50 14.98
CA GLU A 167 -22.23 18.42 14.26
C GLU A 167 -23.22 17.63 13.39
N PRO A 168 -23.06 17.62 12.05
CA PRO A 168 -23.93 16.85 11.18
C PRO A 168 -23.88 15.36 11.46
N GLU A 169 -25.02 14.67 11.34
CA GLU A 169 -25.12 13.23 11.60
C GLU A 169 -24.35 12.37 10.58
N SER A 170 -24.17 12.87 9.36
CA SER A 170 -23.50 12.15 8.28
C SER A 170 -22.60 13.04 7.41
N ILE A 171 -21.60 12.39 6.80
CA ILE A 171 -20.66 12.94 5.84
C ILE A 171 -20.86 12.27 4.48
N LEU A 172 -20.82 13.05 3.39
CA LEU A 172 -20.82 12.51 2.04
C LEU A 172 -19.38 12.18 1.62
N ILE A 173 -19.13 10.97 1.12
CA ILE A 173 -17.90 10.60 0.43
C ILE A 173 -18.24 10.19 -1.00
N ILE A 174 -17.53 10.75 -1.97
CA ILE A 174 -17.66 10.41 -3.40
C ILE A 174 -16.42 9.62 -3.80
N ASN A 175 -16.60 8.36 -4.20
CA ASN A 175 -15.51 7.47 -4.61
C ASN A 175 -15.08 7.73 -6.07
N MET A 176 -14.14 6.92 -6.59
CA MET A 176 -13.69 7.05 -7.98
C MET A 176 -14.78 6.82 -9.02
N ASP A 177 -15.70 5.88 -8.76
CA ASP A 177 -16.77 5.53 -9.70
C ASP A 177 -17.89 6.58 -9.72
N GLY A 178 -17.80 7.60 -8.84
CA GLY A 178 -18.83 8.62 -8.64
C GLY A 178 -19.95 8.18 -7.70
N ASP A 179 -19.82 7.02 -7.07
CA ASP A 179 -20.78 6.54 -6.08
C ASP A 179 -20.72 7.40 -4.81
N HIS A 180 -21.90 7.62 -4.23
CA HIS A 180 -22.08 8.37 -3.00
C HIS A 180 -22.20 7.42 -1.81
N GLU A 181 -21.28 7.54 -0.85
CA GLU A 181 -21.34 6.86 0.45
C GLU A 181 -21.65 7.89 1.54
N PHE A 182 -22.62 7.60 2.41
CA PHE A 182 -22.89 8.40 3.61
C PHE A 182 -22.26 7.73 4.83
N VAL A 183 -21.30 8.41 5.45
CA VAL A 183 -20.65 7.95 6.68
C VAL A 183 -21.36 8.56 7.88
N HIS A 184 -21.89 7.75 8.79
CA HIS A 184 -22.61 8.23 9.96
C HIS A 184 -21.69 8.43 11.17
N MET A 185 -21.77 9.58 11.84
CA MET A 185 -20.93 9.89 13.00
C MET A 185 -21.09 8.90 14.16
N SER A 186 -22.29 8.34 14.35
CA SER A 186 -22.58 7.35 15.39
C SER A 186 -21.71 6.09 15.29
N GLU A 187 -21.21 5.77 14.10
CA GLU A 187 -20.36 4.59 13.87
C GLU A 187 -18.88 4.86 14.21
N PHE A 188 -18.43 6.11 14.12
CA PHE A 188 -17.01 6.46 14.19
C PHE A 188 -16.62 7.37 15.36
N ALA A 189 -17.57 8.04 16.03
CA ALA A 189 -17.28 9.05 17.06
C ALA A 189 -16.33 8.54 18.15
N ALA A 190 -16.65 7.42 18.80
CA ALA A 190 -15.84 6.84 19.87
C ALA A 190 -14.44 6.38 19.39
N ARG A 191 -14.37 5.83 18.17
CA ARG A 191 -13.09 5.44 17.57
C ARG A 191 -12.25 6.66 17.23
N LEU A 192 -12.86 7.73 16.73
CA LEU A 192 -12.18 8.97 16.41
C LEU A 192 -11.62 9.63 17.69
N ASP A 193 -12.37 9.62 18.80
CA ASP A 193 -11.86 10.12 20.09
C ASP A 193 -10.62 9.35 20.55
N THR A 194 -10.66 8.03 20.42
CA THR A 194 -9.51 7.17 20.73
C THR A 194 -8.32 7.54 19.86
N VAL A 195 -8.50 7.59 18.53
CA VAL A 195 -7.42 7.90 17.58
C VAL A 195 -6.82 9.28 17.85
N LEU A 196 -7.63 10.31 18.08
CA LEU A 196 -7.15 11.66 18.37
C LEU A 196 -6.37 11.72 19.69
N SER A 197 -6.80 10.97 20.71
CA SER A 197 -6.04 10.84 21.97
C SER A 197 -4.68 10.19 21.73
N GLU A 198 -4.66 9.05 21.05
CA GLU A 198 -3.40 8.33 20.78
C GLU A 198 -2.44 9.14 19.92
N MET A 199 -2.94 9.86 18.91
CA MET A 199 -2.10 10.75 18.09
C MET A 199 -1.45 11.85 18.93
N ARG A 200 -2.16 12.41 19.92
CA ARG A 200 -1.59 13.41 20.82
C ARG A 200 -0.51 12.82 21.72
N GLU A 201 -0.74 11.63 22.27
CA GLU A 201 0.26 10.90 23.05
C GLU A 201 1.51 10.56 22.22
N VAL A 202 1.35 10.29 20.92
CA VAL A 202 2.49 10.07 20.02
C VAL A 202 3.23 11.39 19.74
N ALA A 203 2.49 12.48 19.56
CA ALA A 203 3.07 13.79 19.25
C ALA A 203 3.82 14.40 20.45
N ASP A 204 3.34 14.21 21.68
CA ASP A 204 3.99 14.67 22.91
C ASP A 204 5.05 13.68 23.46
N GLY A 205 5.16 12.49 22.85
CA GLY A 205 6.13 11.46 23.18
C GLY A 205 5.77 10.56 24.37
N THR A 206 4.58 10.70 24.96
CA THR A 206 4.10 9.81 26.04
C THR A 206 3.76 8.39 25.54
N ARG A 207 3.45 8.23 24.26
CA ARG A 207 3.25 6.93 23.60
C ARG A 207 4.39 6.61 22.65
N ALA A 208 5.18 5.61 23.03
CA ALA A 208 6.28 5.12 22.20
C ALA A 208 5.77 4.38 20.95
N ILE A 209 6.33 4.74 19.79
CA ILE A 209 6.16 4.01 18.53
C ILE A 209 7.48 3.31 18.20
N LEU A 210 7.42 2.00 17.97
CA LEU A 210 8.59 1.21 17.61
C LEU A 210 8.82 1.32 16.10
N ALA A 211 10.09 1.51 15.70
CA ALA A 211 10.49 1.36 14.31
C ALA A 211 10.39 -0.14 13.94
N THR A 212 9.35 -0.48 13.18
CA THR A 212 9.12 -1.82 12.65
C THR A 212 9.53 -1.82 11.17
N HIS A 213 10.42 -2.73 10.78
CA HIS A 213 10.80 -2.91 9.37
C HIS A 213 9.57 -3.26 8.52
N GLY A 214 9.38 -2.55 7.41
CA GLY A 214 8.27 -2.72 6.47
C GLY A 214 6.93 -2.17 6.94
N ALA A 215 6.86 -1.46 8.08
CA ALA A 215 5.60 -0.91 8.59
C ALA A 215 5.32 0.53 8.13
N ALA A 216 6.34 1.27 7.71
CA ALA A 216 6.15 2.62 7.20
C ALA A 216 5.75 2.59 5.72
N GLU A 217 4.91 3.55 5.34
CA GLU A 217 4.54 3.85 3.97
C GLU A 217 5.33 5.07 3.45
N TRP A 218 5.22 5.38 2.16
CA TRP A 218 5.87 6.57 1.60
C TRP A 218 5.36 7.83 2.34
N PRO A 219 6.21 8.82 2.65
CA PRO A 219 7.62 8.96 2.25
C PRO A 219 8.62 8.52 3.33
N TRP A 220 8.28 7.60 4.24
CA TRP A 220 9.13 7.27 5.39
C TRP A 220 9.64 5.82 5.38
N GLN A 221 9.50 5.10 4.27
CA GLN A 221 9.84 3.68 4.19
C GLN A 221 11.33 3.46 4.41
N SER A 222 12.18 4.18 3.66
CA SER A 222 13.64 3.99 3.74
C SER A 222 14.17 4.38 5.11
N TYR A 223 13.67 5.49 5.67
CA TYR A 223 14.07 5.98 6.98
C TYR A 223 13.76 4.96 8.09
N VAL A 224 12.51 4.49 8.16
CA VAL A 224 12.09 3.55 9.21
C VAL A 224 12.75 2.18 9.05
N ASN A 225 12.91 1.68 7.81
CA ASN A 225 13.62 0.44 7.55
C ASN A 225 15.09 0.54 7.96
N ARG A 226 15.74 1.68 7.69
CA ARG A 226 17.10 1.96 8.13
C ARG A 226 17.21 2.04 9.64
N MET A 227 16.29 2.73 10.33
CA MET A 227 16.25 2.75 11.81
C MET A 227 16.13 1.33 12.40
N ALA A 228 15.28 0.48 11.82
CA ALA A 228 15.13 -0.90 12.26
C ALA A 228 16.41 -1.72 11.99
N ALA A 229 17.07 -1.52 10.85
CA ALA A 229 18.30 -2.18 10.47
C ALA A 229 19.49 -1.79 11.36
N GLU A 230 19.70 -0.48 11.59
CA GLU A 230 20.76 0.06 12.47
C GLU A 230 20.64 -0.47 13.90
N ARG A 231 19.41 -0.63 14.39
CA ARG A 231 19.13 -1.20 15.72
C ARG A 231 19.17 -2.72 15.77
N ARG A 232 19.42 -3.38 14.63
CA ARG A 232 19.32 -4.84 14.48
C ARG A 232 18.00 -5.38 15.03
N CYS A 233 16.93 -4.63 14.81
CA CYS A 233 15.63 -4.84 15.44
C CYS A 233 15.07 -6.22 15.13
N VAL A 234 14.42 -6.86 16.09
CA VAL A 234 13.76 -8.16 15.91
C VAL A 234 12.75 -8.17 14.74
N SER A 235 12.19 -7.01 14.36
CA SER A 235 11.29 -6.87 13.21
C SER A 235 11.95 -7.14 11.86
N LEU A 236 13.29 -7.21 11.79
CA LEU A 236 14.00 -7.62 10.56
C LEU A 236 13.73 -9.09 10.20
N VAL A 237 13.23 -9.90 11.13
CA VAL A 237 12.82 -11.27 10.85
C VAL A 237 11.49 -11.28 10.12
N SER A 238 11.46 -11.87 8.93
CA SER A 238 10.24 -12.06 8.13
C SER A 238 9.10 -12.65 8.97
N GLY A 239 7.93 -11.98 8.93
CA GLY A 239 6.76 -12.33 9.73
C GLY A 239 6.67 -11.67 11.12
N VAL A 240 7.68 -10.89 11.54
CA VAL A 240 7.63 -10.08 12.77
C VAL A 240 7.12 -8.67 12.45
N GLY A 241 5.79 -8.52 12.36
CA GLY A 241 5.13 -7.20 12.26
C GLY A 241 5.06 -6.48 13.61
N ALA A 242 4.52 -5.26 13.62
CA ALA A 242 4.52 -4.36 14.80
C ALA A 242 3.95 -5.00 16.08
N THR A 243 2.83 -5.73 15.96
CA THR A 243 2.23 -6.47 17.09
C THR A 243 3.16 -7.54 17.64
N MET A 244 3.81 -8.30 16.75
CA MET A 244 4.73 -9.37 17.16
C MET A 244 6.03 -8.79 17.73
N GLN A 245 6.54 -7.69 17.15
CA GLN A 245 7.68 -6.97 17.70
C GLN A 245 7.42 -6.52 19.13
N ARG A 246 6.22 -6.00 19.43
CA ARG A 246 5.82 -5.63 20.80
C ARG A 246 5.82 -6.86 21.72
N THR A 247 5.17 -7.95 21.31
CA THR A 247 5.16 -9.22 22.08
C THR A 247 6.58 -9.72 22.40
N LEU A 248 7.49 -9.66 21.44
CA LEU A 248 8.88 -10.08 21.62
C LEU A 248 9.65 -9.10 22.51
N SER A 249 9.44 -7.79 22.33
CA SER A 249 10.07 -6.74 23.15
C SER A 249 9.65 -6.83 24.62
N ASP A 250 8.37 -7.11 24.89
CA ASP A 250 7.83 -7.31 26.26
C ASP A 250 8.45 -8.55 26.94
N ALA A 251 8.94 -9.52 26.14
CA ALA A 251 9.68 -10.68 26.60
C ALA A 251 11.21 -10.46 26.66
N GLY A 252 11.70 -9.25 26.38
CA GLY A 252 13.12 -8.89 26.37
C GLY A 252 13.87 -9.27 25.08
N LEU A 253 13.16 -9.71 24.04
CA LEU A 253 13.74 -10.08 22.74
C LEU A 253 13.61 -8.91 21.76
N VAL A 254 14.57 -8.00 21.79
CA VAL A 254 14.49 -6.72 21.06
C VAL A 254 15.30 -6.72 19.77
N THR A 255 16.32 -7.56 19.67
CA THR A 255 17.18 -7.68 18.48
C THR A 255 17.01 -9.02 17.76
N VAL A 256 17.51 -9.08 16.52
CA VAL A 256 17.66 -10.36 15.79
C VAL A 256 18.60 -11.31 16.51
N ASP A 257 19.62 -10.82 17.21
CA ASP A 257 20.57 -11.67 17.94
C ASP A 257 19.91 -12.32 19.16
N ASP A 258 19.08 -11.57 19.89
CA ASP A 258 18.27 -12.11 21.00
C ASP A 258 17.38 -13.25 20.51
N LEU A 259 16.70 -13.04 19.38
CA LEU A 259 15.80 -14.03 18.79
C LEU A 259 16.55 -15.25 18.22
N ALA A 260 17.77 -15.07 17.71
CA ALA A 260 18.63 -16.15 17.24
C ALA A 260 19.11 -17.03 18.40
N GLY A 261 19.37 -16.43 19.57
CA GLY A 261 19.79 -17.11 20.80
C GLY A 261 18.66 -17.66 21.67
N ALA A 262 17.41 -17.30 21.39
CA ALA A 262 16.26 -17.65 22.22
C ALA A 262 15.99 -19.17 22.27
N ASP A 263 15.57 -19.66 23.46
CA ASP A 263 15.04 -21.02 23.62
C ASP A 263 13.69 -21.14 22.89
N LEU A 264 13.57 -22.18 22.05
CA LEU A 264 12.35 -22.47 21.32
C LEU A 264 11.15 -22.71 22.25
N ASN A 265 11.35 -23.33 23.42
CA ASN A 265 10.26 -23.56 24.36
C ASN A 265 9.76 -22.23 24.97
N ALA A 266 10.67 -21.33 25.32
CA ALA A 266 10.34 -19.99 25.79
C ALA A 266 9.58 -19.20 24.72
N LEU A 267 10.03 -19.26 23.45
CA LEU A 267 9.32 -18.64 22.32
C LEU A 267 7.90 -19.18 22.16
N THR A 268 7.69 -20.50 22.25
CA THR A 268 6.34 -21.09 22.14
C THR A 268 5.40 -20.72 23.29
N GLY A 269 5.94 -20.25 24.42
CA GLY A 269 5.15 -19.73 25.53
C GLY A 269 4.57 -18.34 25.26
N LEU A 270 5.07 -17.63 24.25
CA LEU A 270 4.60 -16.28 23.91
C LEU A 270 3.32 -16.34 23.07
N ARG A 271 2.41 -15.40 23.34
CA ARG A 271 1.12 -15.31 22.64
C ARG A 271 1.32 -15.15 21.13
N GLY A 272 0.70 -16.03 20.36
CA GLY A 272 0.74 -15.98 18.89
C GLY A 272 1.94 -16.68 18.26
N ILE A 273 2.81 -17.33 19.04
CA ILE A 273 3.96 -18.08 18.53
C ILE A 273 3.76 -19.58 18.73
N GLY A 274 3.39 -20.29 17.66
CA GLY A 274 3.37 -21.76 17.65
C GLY A 274 4.76 -22.36 17.39
N ALA A 275 4.91 -23.68 17.58
CA ALA A 275 6.18 -24.38 17.41
C ALA A 275 6.80 -24.21 16.00
N LYS A 276 5.98 -24.19 14.94
CA LYS A 276 6.46 -23.91 13.57
C LYS A 276 6.99 -22.47 13.47
N THR A 277 6.25 -21.50 13.99
CA THR A 277 6.63 -20.08 13.99
C THR A 277 7.91 -19.84 14.79
N ALA A 278 8.05 -20.44 15.98
CA ALA A 278 9.26 -20.35 16.80
C ALA A 278 10.50 -20.82 16.03
N ARG A 279 10.44 -21.99 15.37
CA ARG A 279 11.54 -22.50 14.53
C ARG A 279 11.83 -21.60 13.34
N ARG A 280 10.79 -21.08 12.67
CA ARG A 280 10.93 -20.14 11.54
C ARG A 280 11.63 -18.85 11.98
N PHE A 281 11.15 -18.22 13.05
CA PHE A 281 11.74 -17.01 13.62
C PHE A 281 13.18 -17.22 14.05
N ASN A 282 13.47 -18.27 14.81
CA ASN A 282 14.82 -18.56 15.26
C ASN A 282 15.80 -18.83 14.10
N SER A 283 15.40 -19.63 13.10
CA SER A 283 16.25 -19.90 11.93
C SER A 283 16.47 -18.67 11.04
N SER A 284 15.44 -17.84 10.81
CA SER A 284 15.59 -16.55 10.11
C SER A 284 16.48 -15.58 10.87
N ALA A 285 16.32 -15.49 12.19
CA ALA A 285 17.18 -14.67 13.04
C ALA A 285 18.65 -15.15 12.96
N LYS A 286 18.90 -16.46 12.99
CA LYS A 286 20.23 -17.05 12.81
C LYS A 286 20.82 -16.76 11.44
N ALA A 287 20.02 -16.87 10.38
CA ALA A 287 20.47 -16.55 9.02
C ALA A 287 20.89 -15.07 8.94
N ILE A 288 20.03 -14.15 9.36
CA ILE A 288 20.32 -12.70 9.38
C ILE A 288 21.57 -12.38 10.21
N SER A 289 21.72 -13.02 11.38
CA SER A 289 22.86 -12.77 12.28
C SER A 289 24.16 -13.36 11.74
N GLY A 290 24.11 -14.54 11.11
CA GLY A 290 25.26 -15.22 10.53
C GLY A 290 25.61 -14.78 9.09
N GLY A 291 24.72 -14.06 8.42
CA GLY A 291 24.91 -13.59 7.05
C GLY A 291 24.96 -14.70 6.00
N GLN A 292 24.38 -15.88 6.28
CA GLN A 292 24.39 -17.05 5.39
C GLN A 292 23.06 -17.82 5.48
N PRO A 293 22.66 -18.61 4.47
CA PRO A 293 21.43 -19.39 4.52
C PRO A 293 21.53 -20.50 5.58
N VAL A 294 20.46 -20.69 6.35
CA VAL A 294 20.37 -21.75 7.36
C VAL A 294 19.38 -22.81 6.86
N PRO A 295 19.82 -24.07 6.65
CA PRO A 295 18.91 -25.16 6.32
C PRO A 295 17.90 -25.39 7.45
N ARG A 296 16.63 -25.55 7.09
CA ARG A 296 15.53 -25.90 8.01
C ARG A 296 15.24 -27.39 8.01
N HIS A 297 15.44 -28.04 6.86
CA HIS A 297 15.22 -29.46 6.63
C HIS A 297 16.36 -30.05 5.79
N ASN A 298 16.53 -31.37 5.85
CA ASN A 298 17.50 -32.09 5.02
C ASN A 298 16.85 -32.47 3.69
N GLY A 299 17.54 -32.16 2.58
CA GLY A 299 17.08 -32.44 1.23
C GLY A 299 16.05 -31.42 0.71
N ILE A 300 16.09 -31.17 -0.60
CA ILE A 300 15.09 -30.37 -1.32
C ILE A 300 14.61 -31.18 -2.50
N GLU A 301 13.31 -31.44 -2.57
CA GLU A 301 12.69 -31.98 -3.76
C GLU A 301 12.07 -30.83 -4.55
N ILE A 302 12.57 -30.64 -5.78
CA ILE A 302 12.06 -29.62 -6.69
C ILE A 302 11.59 -30.37 -7.94
N PRO A 303 10.30 -30.25 -8.32
CA PRO A 303 9.82 -30.80 -9.58
C PRO A 303 10.68 -30.30 -10.74
N THR A 304 11.01 -31.19 -11.68
CA THR A 304 11.80 -30.86 -12.87
C THR A 304 11.12 -31.36 -14.13
N ALA A 305 11.36 -30.68 -15.25
CA ALA A 305 10.83 -31.02 -16.56
C ALA A 305 11.92 -30.86 -17.63
N THR A 306 11.65 -31.37 -18.84
CA THR A 306 12.54 -31.16 -20.00
C THR A 306 12.44 -29.75 -20.57
N THR A 307 11.27 -29.13 -20.39
CA THR A 307 10.99 -27.73 -20.72
C THR A 307 10.70 -27.01 -19.41
N GLU A 308 11.54 -26.05 -19.05
CA GLU A 308 11.36 -25.24 -17.85
C GLU A 308 10.87 -23.86 -18.28
N VAL A 309 9.79 -23.38 -17.68
CA VAL A 309 9.28 -22.03 -17.96
C VAL A 309 9.25 -21.26 -16.65
N PHE A 310 9.92 -20.12 -16.60
CA PHE A 310 9.89 -19.19 -15.47
C PHE A 310 9.07 -18.00 -15.88
N PHE A 311 7.99 -17.72 -15.17
CA PHE A 311 7.03 -16.72 -15.63
C PHE A 311 6.56 -15.83 -14.48
N ASP A 312 6.17 -14.62 -14.85
CA ASP A 312 5.70 -13.59 -13.94
C ASP A 312 4.63 -12.71 -14.61
N PHE A 313 3.83 -12.01 -13.81
CA PHE A 313 2.77 -11.12 -14.29
C PHE A 313 3.05 -9.67 -13.90
N GLU A 314 2.83 -8.76 -14.85
CA GLU A 314 2.62 -7.36 -14.53
C GLU A 314 1.15 -7.01 -14.65
N GLY A 315 0.64 -6.40 -13.59
CA GLY A 315 -0.73 -5.93 -13.53
C GLY A 315 -0.99 -5.08 -12.31
N SER A 316 -2.13 -4.44 -12.30
CA SER A 316 -2.64 -3.74 -11.12
C SER A 316 -3.30 -4.75 -10.18
N ASP A 317 -2.68 -4.96 -9.02
CA ASP A 317 -3.21 -5.81 -7.95
C ASP A 317 -4.64 -5.36 -7.57
N PRO A 318 -5.61 -6.29 -7.39
CA PRO A 318 -6.93 -5.97 -6.86
C PRO A 318 -6.95 -5.21 -5.52
N ARG A 319 -5.86 -5.22 -4.76
CA ARG A 319 -5.66 -4.39 -3.57
C ARG A 319 -5.37 -2.92 -3.93
N LEU A 320 -4.74 -2.65 -5.07
CA LEU A 320 -4.50 -1.32 -5.65
C LEU A 320 -5.75 -0.73 -6.33
N ASN A 321 -6.84 -1.51 -6.52
CA ASN A 321 -8.17 -0.93 -6.77
C ASN A 321 -8.59 0.02 -5.64
N GLN A 322 -7.96 -0.04 -4.46
CA GLN A 322 -8.18 0.94 -3.40
C GLN A 322 -7.76 2.35 -3.79
N ASP A 323 -6.88 2.53 -4.78
CA ASP A 323 -6.40 3.85 -5.19
C ASP A 323 -6.92 4.25 -6.58
N GLY A 324 -7.90 3.51 -7.09
CA GLY A 324 -8.59 3.85 -8.34
C GLY A 324 -8.08 3.17 -9.60
N LEU A 325 -6.92 2.53 -9.52
CA LEU A 325 -6.33 1.82 -10.65
C LEU A 325 -7.20 0.61 -11.00
N GLY A 326 -7.72 0.56 -12.23
CA GLY A 326 -8.48 -0.60 -12.70
C GLY A 326 -7.57 -1.82 -12.77
N VAL A 327 -8.06 -2.99 -12.31
CA VAL A 327 -7.32 -4.27 -12.41
C VAL A 327 -7.21 -4.69 -13.86
N VAL A 328 -5.98 -4.70 -14.36
CA VAL A 328 -5.61 -5.17 -15.70
C VAL A 328 -4.25 -5.84 -15.58
N ASN A 329 -4.15 -7.08 -16.05
CA ASN A 329 -2.89 -7.74 -16.33
C ASN A 329 -2.49 -7.42 -17.75
N TYR A 330 -1.47 -6.59 -17.88
CA TYR A 330 -1.04 -6.09 -19.18
C TYR A 330 0.18 -6.80 -19.72
N LEU A 331 0.84 -7.64 -18.91
CA LEU A 331 1.97 -8.45 -19.38
C LEU A 331 2.01 -9.77 -18.62
N ILE A 332 2.14 -10.85 -19.39
CA ILE A 332 2.61 -12.14 -18.92
C ILE A 332 3.95 -12.39 -19.60
N GLY A 333 5.05 -12.39 -18.85
CA GLY A 333 6.37 -12.75 -19.39
C GLY A 333 6.73 -14.18 -19.05
N ALA A 334 7.42 -14.85 -19.96
CA ALA A 334 7.91 -16.20 -19.75
C ALA A 334 9.32 -16.37 -20.30
N VAL A 335 10.25 -16.81 -19.46
CA VAL A 335 11.56 -17.32 -19.88
C VAL A 335 11.45 -18.83 -20.05
N ILE A 336 11.56 -19.31 -21.28
CA ILE A 336 11.61 -20.74 -21.60
C ILE A 336 13.06 -21.21 -21.67
N ARG A 337 13.36 -22.29 -20.94
CA ARG A 337 14.65 -22.96 -20.95
C ARG A 337 14.47 -24.42 -21.36
N GLN A 338 15.12 -24.79 -22.45
CA GLN A 338 15.18 -26.17 -22.95
C GLN A 338 16.64 -26.66 -22.92
N ARG A 339 16.81 -27.96 -22.74
CA ARG A 339 18.15 -28.55 -22.65
C ARG A 339 18.99 -28.26 -23.90
N GLY A 340 20.13 -27.61 -23.72
CA GLY A 340 21.09 -27.31 -24.79
C GLY A 340 20.74 -26.07 -25.62
N GLN A 341 19.76 -25.28 -25.17
CA GLN A 341 19.41 -23.98 -25.77
C GLN A 341 19.60 -22.88 -24.74
N GLU A 342 19.91 -21.67 -25.21
CA GLU A 342 19.89 -20.49 -24.35
C GLU A 342 18.44 -20.19 -23.93
N PRO A 343 18.21 -19.67 -22.70
CA PRO A 343 16.89 -19.23 -22.30
C PRO A 343 16.36 -18.12 -23.22
N GLU A 344 15.08 -18.20 -23.59
CA GLU A 344 14.41 -17.23 -24.46
C GLU A 344 13.26 -16.56 -23.69
N PHE A 345 13.18 -15.22 -23.75
CA PHE A 345 12.08 -14.46 -23.18
C PHE A 345 10.94 -14.27 -24.19
N LEU A 346 9.72 -14.60 -23.77
CA LEU A 346 8.50 -14.53 -24.54
C LEU A 346 7.45 -13.70 -23.79
N PRO A 347 7.21 -12.45 -24.21
CA PRO A 347 6.19 -11.60 -23.61
C PRO A 347 4.83 -11.72 -24.30
N PHE A 348 3.76 -11.79 -23.51
CA PHE A 348 2.36 -11.67 -23.95
C PHE A 348 1.82 -10.35 -23.41
N ILE A 349 1.60 -9.36 -24.28
CA ILE A 349 1.39 -7.95 -23.91
C ILE A 349 -0.02 -7.50 -24.31
N ALA A 350 -0.70 -6.81 -23.42
CA ALA A 350 -1.94 -6.09 -23.72
C ALA A 350 -1.60 -4.62 -24.04
N HIS A 351 -1.84 -4.17 -25.27
CA HIS A 351 -1.68 -2.77 -25.66
C HIS A 351 -2.89 -1.90 -25.28
N SER A 352 -3.94 -2.54 -24.79
CA SER A 352 -5.09 -1.90 -24.16
C SER A 352 -5.71 -2.84 -23.12
N PRO A 353 -6.44 -2.32 -22.12
CA PRO A 353 -7.18 -3.17 -21.16
C PRO A 353 -8.13 -4.18 -21.82
N ALA A 354 -8.65 -3.88 -23.01
CA ALA A 354 -9.55 -4.76 -23.75
C ALA A 354 -8.84 -6.01 -24.31
N GLU A 355 -7.51 -6.01 -24.40
CA GLU A 355 -6.70 -7.12 -24.92
C GLU A 355 -6.33 -8.15 -23.86
N GLU A 356 -6.62 -7.89 -22.57
CA GLU A 356 -6.27 -8.79 -21.45
C GLU A 356 -6.80 -10.22 -21.68
N GLU A 357 -8.05 -10.36 -22.14
CA GLU A 357 -8.61 -11.68 -22.46
C GLU A 357 -7.78 -12.42 -23.51
N THR A 358 -7.41 -11.74 -24.60
CA THR A 358 -6.62 -12.31 -25.69
C THR A 358 -5.26 -12.76 -25.18
N VAL A 359 -4.57 -11.91 -24.41
CA VAL A 359 -3.28 -12.20 -23.79
C VAL A 359 -3.33 -13.46 -22.93
N VAL A 360 -4.34 -13.59 -22.07
CA VAL A 360 -4.50 -14.77 -21.20
C VAL A 360 -4.77 -16.03 -22.01
N ARG A 361 -5.62 -15.94 -23.04
CA ARG A 361 -5.92 -17.09 -23.92
C ARG A 361 -4.69 -17.53 -24.72
N ASP A 362 -3.94 -16.59 -25.26
CA ASP A 362 -2.73 -16.86 -26.03
C ASP A 362 -1.65 -17.50 -25.15
N PHE A 363 -1.46 -16.99 -23.94
CA PHE A 363 -0.54 -17.59 -22.96
C PHE A 363 -0.94 -19.03 -22.61
N ILE A 364 -2.22 -19.30 -22.30
CA ILE A 364 -2.68 -20.65 -21.97
C ILE A 364 -2.54 -21.59 -23.17
N SER A 365 -2.88 -21.13 -24.38
CA SER A 365 -2.75 -21.91 -25.61
C SER A 365 -1.29 -22.28 -25.89
N TRP A 366 -0.40 -21.28 -25.83
CA TRP A 366 1.04 -21.48 -25.95
C TRP A 366 1.56 -22.45 -24.89
N ALA A 367 1.21 -22.22 -23.63
CA ALA A 367 1.64 -23.08 -22.52
C ALA A 367 1.19 -24.52 -22.71
N ASN A 368 -0.04 -24.76 -23.19
CA ASN A 368 -0.61 -26.09 -23.42
C ASN A 368 -0.04 -26.78 -24.68
N SER A 369 0.65 -26.05 -25.54
CA SER A 369 1.38 -26.58 -26.71
C SER A 369 2.75 -27.16 -26.35
N LEU A 370 3.31 -26.80 -25.19
CA LEU A 370 4.65 -27.24 -24.78
C LEU A 370 4.63 -28.67 -24.21
N ASP A 371 5.53 -29.51 -24.74
CA ASP A 371 5.75 -30.86 -24.25
C ASP A 371 6.58 -30.89 -22.97
N SER A 372 6.10 -31.68 -21.99
CA SER A 372 6.82 -31.97 -20.73
C SER A 372 7.38 -30.69 -20.09
N ALA A 373 6.49 -29.70 -19.92
CA ALA A 373 6.80 -28.39 -19.38
C ALA A 373 6.29 -28.21 -17.95
N LEU A 374 7.10 -27.59 -17.09
CA LEU A 374 6.69 -27.05 -15.79
C LEU A 374 6.88 -25.55 -15.75
N PHE A 375 5.97 -24.86 -15.05
CA PHE A 375 5.89 -23.41 -14.97
C PHE A 375 6.21 -22.96 -13.56
N TYR A 376 7.42 -22.46 -13.36
CA TYR A 376 7.88 -21.95 -12.07
C TYR A 376 7.53 -20.48 -11.93
N HIS A 377 7.03 -20.13 -10.76
CA HIS A 377 6.71 -18.76 -10.39
C HIS A 377 7.06 -18.53 -8.92
N TRP A 378 7.10 -17.27 -8.53
CA TRP A 378 7.42 -16.87 -7.17
C TRP A 378 6.17 -16.37 -6.45
N HIS A 379 5.61 -17.20 -5.54
CA HIS A 379 4.45 -16.93 -4.68
C HIS A 379 3.10 -17.41 -5.24
N ASN A 380 2.09 -17.56 -4.40
CA ASN A 380 0.78 -18.06 -4.83
C ASN A 380 -0.06 -17.03 -5.64
N TYR A 381 0.47 -15.83 -5.87
CA TYR A 381 -0.28 -14.76 -6.55
C TYR A 381 -0.60 -15.15 -7.99
N GLU A 382 0.38 -15.61 -8.76
CA GLU A 382 0.21 -15.91 -10.18
C GLU A 382 -0.83 -17.02 -10.39
N LYS A 383 -0.73 -18.11 -9.60
CA LYS A 383 -1.71 -19.20 -9.69
C LYS A 383 -3.13 -18.74 -9.37
N THR A 384 -3.27 -17.96 -8.31
CA THR A 384 -4.57 -17.41 -7.88
C THR A 384 -5.13 -16.48 -8.95
N HIS A 385 -4.29 -15.61 -9.51
CA HIS A 385 -4.67 -14.60 -10.48
C HIS A 385 -5.06 -15.24 -11.82
N LEU A 386 -4.25 -16.15 -12.34
CA LEU A 386 -4.54 -16.89 -13.57
C LEU A 386 -5.82 -17.72 -13.45
N THR A 387 -6.07 -18.33 -12.29
CA THR A 387 -7.33 -19.06 -12.01
C THR A 387 -8.53 -18.11 -12.10
N LYS A 388 -8.45 -16.91 -11.51
CA LYS A 388 -9.53 -15.91 -11.58
C LYS A 388 -9.76 -15.43 -13.01
N MET A 389 -8.71 -15.12 -13.75
CA MET A 389 -8.82 -14.69 -15.16
C MET A 389 -9.43 -15.79 -16.02
N ALA A 390 -9.02 -17.05 -15.85
CA ALA A 390 -9.58 -18.18 -16.58
C ALA A 390 -11.10 -18.33 -16.37
N VAL A 391 -11.57 -18.15 -15.13
CA VAL A 391 -13.00 -18.13 -14.81
C VAL A 391 -13.69 -16.90 -15.41
N GLN A 392 -13.11 -15.71 -15.24
CA GLN A 392 -13.65 -14.44 -15.70
C GLN A 392 -13.88 -14.43 -17.21
N TYR A 393 -12.92 -14.93 -17.99
CA TYR A 393 -13.00 -14.99 -19.46
C TYR A 393 -13.65 -16.27 -19.99
N GLY A 394 -14.15 -17.17 -19.13
CA GLY A 394 -14.78 -18.42 -19.58
C GLY A 394 -13.82 -19.30 -20.42
N ILE A 395 -12.55 -19.38 -20.01
CA ILE A 395 -11.59 -20.30 -20.61
C ILE A 395 -12.03 -21.72 -20.26
N ASP A 396 -11.92 -22.64 -21.22
CA ASP A 396 -12.31 -24.03 -21.02
C ASP A 396 -11.65 -24.61 -19.73
N PRO A 397 -12.43 -25.20 -18.80
CA PRO A 397 -11.90 -25.69 -17.54
C PRO A 397 -10.83 -26.78 -17.71
N TYR A 398 -10.88 -27.58 -18.78
CA TYR A 398 -9.86 -28.58 -19.04
C TYR A 398 -8.55 -27.93 -19.53
N GLU A 399 -8.62 -26.96 -20.44
CA GLU A 399 -7.44 -26.24 -20.92
C GLU A 399 -6.77 -25.42 -19.80
N SER A 400 -7.55 -24.70 -19.00
CA SER A 400 -7.02 -23.96 -17.85
C SER A 400 -6.40 -24.88 -16.80
N GLN A 401 -7.06 -26.01 -16.47
CA GLN A 401 -6.53 -26.97 -15.50
C GLN A 401 -5.26 -27.67 -16.01
N LYS A 402 -5.15 -27.95 -17.31
CA LYS A 402 -3.94 -28.50 -17.93
C LYS A 402 -2.73 -27.59 -17.71
N MET A 403 -2.91 -26.27 -17.78
CA MET A 403 -1.87 -25.29 -17.44
C MET A 403 -1.65 -25.18 -15.93
N LEU A 404 -2.70 -24.91 -15.14
CA LEU A 404 -2.62 -24.71 -13.69
C LEU A 404 -2.02 -25.91 -12.93
N GLY A 405 -2.20 -27.13 -13.46
CA GLY A 405 -1.63 -28.36 -12.91
C GLY A 405 -0.12 -28.51 -13.09
N ARG A 406 0.50 -27.71 -13.98
CA ARG A 406 1.95 -27.72 -14.27
C ARG A 406 2.70 -26.57 -13.58
N MET A 407 1.99 -25.76 -12.80
CA MET A 407 2.58 -24.64 -12.06
C MET A 407 3.24 -25.09 -10.75
N VAL A 408 4.43 -24.57 -10.49
CA VAL A 408 5.26 -24.86 -9.32
C VAL A 408 5.60 -23.54 -8.62
N ASP A 409 5.05 -23.35 -7.42
CA ASP A 409 5.39 -22.21 -6.56
C ASP A 409 6.73 -22.46 -5.86
N LEU A 410 7.76 -21.70 -6.23
CA LEU A 410 9.10 -21.84 -5.67
C LEU A 410 9.25 -21.20 -4.29
N HIS A 411 8.40 -20.23 -3.92
CA HIS A 411 8.52 -19.52 -2.65
C HIS A 411 8.41 -20.45 -1.42
N PRO A 412 7.38 -21.32 -1.28
CA PRO A 412 7.31 -22.24 -0.15
C PRO A 412 8.43 -23.29 -0.20
N ILE A 413 8.84 -23.76 -1.39
CA ILE A 413 9.96 -24.71 -1.52
C ILE A 413 11.25 -24.08 -0.97
N ALA A 414 11.56 -22.86 -1.38
CA ALA A 414 12.75 -22.13 -0.94
C ALA A 414 12.72 -21.84 0.56
N THR A 415 11.61 -21.29 1.05
CA THR A 415 11.50 -20.77 2.42
C THR A 415 11.22 -21.86 3.46
N ASP A 416 10.61 -22.99 3.10
CA ASP A 416 10.53 -24.14 4.01
C ASP A 416 11.87 -24.90 4.06
N ALA A 417 12.65 -24.91 2.98
CA ALA A 417 13.97 -25.56 2.96
C ALA A 417 15.06 -24.72 3.66
N TYR A 418 15.07 -23.39 3.48
CA TYR A 418 16.09 -22.49 3.99
C TYR A 418 15.50 -21.25 4.65
N ALA A 419 16.19 -20.76 5.66
CA ALA A 419 16.09 -19.38 6.08
C ALA A 419 17.19 -18.56 5.39
N PHE A 420 16.82 -17.55 4.62
CA PHE A 420 17.78 -16.65 3.97
C PHE A 420 18.15 -15.49 4.89
N PRO A 421 19.36 -14.92 4.78
CA PRO A 421 19.80 -13.78 5.58
C PRO A 421 19.26 -12.46 5.01
N THR A 422 17.94 -12.39 4.83
CA THR A 422 17.21 -11.27 4.22
C THR A 422 16.10 -10.80 5.15
N TYR A 423 15.69 -9.52 5.04
CA TYR A 423 14.63 -8.95 5.89
C TYR A 423 13.21 -9.28 5.40
N GLY A 424 13.11 -10.07 4.33
CA GLY A 424 11.86 -10.55 3.78
C GLY A 424 12.11 -11.70 2.81
N ASP A 425 11.05 -12.43 2.52
CA ASP A 425 11.09 -13.67 1.71
C ASP A 425 10.66 -13.42 0.24
N GLY A 426 10.52 -12.17 -0.19
CA GLY A 426 10.22 -11.83 -1.58
C GLY A 426 11.38 -12.14 -2.55
N LEU A 427 11.06 -12.33 -3.83
CA LEU A 427 12.01 -12.71 -4.89
C LEU A 427 13.21 -11.76 -4.92
N LYS A 428 12.94 -10.44 -4.95
CA LYS A 428 13.96 -9.40 -4.99
C LYS A 428 14.94 -9.47 -3.82
N ASN A 429 14.47 -9.81 -2.63
CA ASN A 429 15.33 -9.96 -1.46
C ASN A 429 16.26 -11.17 -1.58
N ILE A 430 15.69 -12.34 -1.90
CA ILE A 430 16.43 -13.60 -1.95
C ILE A 430 17.37 -13.64 -3.15
N ALA A 431 16.91 -13.27 -4.35
CA ALA A 431 17.75 -13.32 -5.54
C ALA A 431 18.92 -12.32 -5.46
N LYS A 432 18.71 -11.10 -4.94
CA LYS A 432 19.81 -10.14 -4.67
C LYS A 432 20.83 -10.71 -3.71
N TYR A 433 20.37 -11.34 -2.62
CA TYR A 433 21.28 -12.00 -1.69
C TYR A 433 22.10 -13.11 -2.36
N LEU A 434 21.47 -13.89 -3.24
CA LEU A 434 22.14 -14.97 -3.98
C LEU A 434 23.06 -14.46 -5.11
N GLY A 435 23.04 -13.17 -5.44
CA GLY A 435 23.94 -12.55 -6.42
C GLY A 435 23.29 -12.14 -7.74
N PHE A 436 21.97 -12.25 -7.88
CA PHE A 436 21.25 -11.72 -9.04
C PHE A 436 21.13 -10.19 -8.96
N SER A 437 21.19 -9.51 -10.10
CA SER A 437 21.02 -8.05 -10.20
C SER A 437 20.04 -7.73 -11.33
N TRP A 438 19.08 -6.85 -11.04
CA TRP A 438 18.15 -6.32 -12.03
C TRP A 438 18.87 -5.27 -12.89
N ARG A 439 18.46 -5.13 -14.15
CA ARG A 439 18.92 -4.08 -15.08
C ARG A 439 18.49 -2.69 -14.61
N GLN A 440 17.34 -2.61 -13.95
CA GLN A 440 16.73 -1.36 -13.49
C GLN A 440 16.60 -1.34 -11.97
N ASP A 441 17.31 -0.43 -11.31
CA ASP A 441 17.21 -0.24 -9.85
C ASP A 441 16.04 0.66 -9.44
N ASP A 442 15.54 1.50 -10.35
CA ASP A 442 14.47 2.47 -10.11
C ASP A 442 13.07 1.96 -10.48
N VAL A 443 12.96 0.72 -10.95
CA VAL A 443 11.68 0.07 -11.30
C VAL A 443 11.36 -1.03 -10.30
N ASP A 444 10.12 -1.02 -9.85
CA ASP A 444 9.46 -2.07 -9.09
C ASP A 444 8.05 -2.31 -9.65
N GLY A 445 7.35 -3.34 -9.17
CA GLY A 445 6.01 -3.68 -9.66
C GLY A 445 4.95 -2.58 -9.51
N LEU A 446 5.13 -1.60 -8.62
CA LEU A 446 4.23 -0.43 -8.56
C LEU A 446 4.57 0.60 -9.64
N THR A 447 5.87 0.78 -9.89
CA THR A 447 6.37 1.65 -10.96
C THR A 447 5.96 1.16 -12.34
N THR A 448 5.92 -0.16 -12.58
CA THR A 448 5.46 -0.73 -13.87
C THR A 448 3.99 -0.38 -14.15
N VAL A 449 3.13 -0.31 -13.13
CA VAL A 449 1.72 0.11 -13.28
C VAL A 449 1.64 1.56 -13.76
N ALA A 450 2.40 2.47 -13.15
CA ALA A 450 2.44 3.88 -13.58
C ALA A 450 3.02 4.05 -14.99
N LEU A 451 4.05 3.26 -15.32
CA LEU A 451 4.62 3.22 -16.67
C LEU A 451 3.57 2.73 -17.69
N TYR A 452 2.79 1.71 -17.37
CA TYR A 452 1.74 1.21 -18.27
C TYR A 452 0.63 2.24 -18.49
N HIS A 453 0.19 2.95 -17.45
CA HIS A 453 -0.75 4.07 -17.60
C HIS A 453 -0.21 5.17 -18.51
N LYS A 454 1.06 5.56 -18.34
CA LYS A 454 1.73 6.51 -19.24
C LYS A 454 1.79 6.00 -20.68
N TYR A 455 2.07 4.71 -20.88
CA TYR A 455 2.06 4.07 -22.18
C TYR A 455 0.69 4.18 -22.85
N LEU A 456 -0.40 3.89 -22.13
CA LEU A 456 -1.77 4.03 -22.65
C LEU A 456 -2.12 5.49 -22.99
N GLN A 457 -1.75 6.46 -22.15
CA GLN A 457 -1.96 7.89 -22.41
C GLN A 457 -1.22 8.39 -23.65
N SER A 458 -0.10 7.75 -24.02
CA SER A 458 0.62 8.02 -25.28
C SER A 458 -0.09 7.47 -26.53
N GLY A 459 -1.24 6.82 -26.37
CA GLY A 459 -1.93 6.09 -27.43
C GLY A 459 -1.23 4.78 -27.79
N ALA A 460 -0.59 4.13 -26.80
CA ALA A 460 0.16 2.88 -26.94
C ALA A 460 1.35 2.96 -27.92
N ARG A 461 2.06 4.10 -27.96
CA ARG A 461 3.15 4.36 -28.92
C ARG A 461 4.53 4.55 -28.29
N ASP A 462 4.61 4.78 -26.98
CA ASP A 462 5.87 4.99 -26.28
C ASP A 462 6.63 3.67 -26.08
N GLY A 463 7.43 3.30 -27.10
CA GLY A 463 8.20 2.06 -27.10
C GLY A 463 9.32 2.02 -26.05
N ASP A 464 9.79 3.16 -25.57
CA ASP A 464 10.81 3.20 -24.51
C ASP A 464 10.18 2.89 -23.14
N VAL A 465 8.98 3.40 -22.87
CA VAL A 465 8.21 3.02 -21.68
C VAL A 465 7.88 1.53 -21.67
N MET A 466 7.43 0.99 -22.81
CA MET A 466 7.14 -0.46 -22.91
C MET A 466 8.41 -1.31 -22.72
N ARG A 467 9.56 -0.89 -23.28
CA ARG A 467 10.84 -1.60 -23.07
C ARG A 467 11.20 -1.70 -21.60
N ARG A 468 11.00 -0.63 -20.83
CA ARG A 468 11.27 -0.64 -19.38
C ARG A 468 10.38 -1.62 -18.62
N ILE A 469 9.11 -1.75 -19.00
CA ILE A 469 8.18 -2.73 -18.40
C ILE A 469 8.67 -4.15 -18.72
N LEU A 470 9.02 -4.40 -19.99
CA LEU A 470 9.52 -5.71 -20.45
C LEU A 470 10.84 -6.09 -19.77
N ASP A 471 11.79 -5.16 -19.67
CA ASP A 471 13.08 -5.39 -19.03
C ASP A 471 12.90 -5.77 -17.55
N TYR A 472 11.98 -5.12 -16.83
CA TYR A 472 11.69 -5.44 -15.43
C TYR A 472 11.08 -6.84 -15.27
N ASN A 473 10.07 -7.16 -16.09
CA ASN A 473 9.37 -8.44 -16.01
C ASN A 473 10.24 -9.63 -16.47
N GLU A 474 11.07 -9.44 -17.50
CA GLU A 474 12.08 -10.42 -17.90
C GLU A 474 13.10 -10.65 -16.78
N ASP A 475 13.53 -9.60 -16.07
CA ASP A 475 14.42 -9.75 -14.91
C ASP A 475 13.76 -10.55 -13.78
N ASP A 476 12.46 -10.38 -13.51
CA ASP A 476 11.74 -11.17 -12.50
C ASP A 476 11.63 -12.66 -12.91
N CYS A 477 11.41 -12.95 -14.19
CA CYS A 477 11.46 -14.32 -14.73
C CYS A 477 12.87 -14.92 -14.59
N MET A 478 13.91 -14.16 -14.95
CA MET A 478 15.31 -14.58 -14.85
C MET A 478 15.77 -14.74 -13.39
N ALA A 479 15.31 -13.88 -12.48
CA ALA A 479 15.57 -14.00 -11.05
C ALA A 479 14.94 -15.27 -10.49
N THR A 480 13.72 -15.61 -10.91
CA THR A 480 13.04 -16.86 -10.53
C THR A 480 13.85 -18.08 -11.01
N MET A 481 14.35 -18.04 -12.25
CA MET A 481 15.27 -19.07 -12.78
C MET A 481 16.56 -19.17 -11.96
N TYR A 482 17.15 -18.03 -11.59
CA TYR A 482 18.38 -17.97 -10.81
C TYR A 482 18.22 -18.61 -9.42
N VAL A 483 17.10 -18.32 -8.73
CA VAL A 483 16.80 -18.94 -7.44
C VAL A 483 16.54 -20.43 -7.59
N PHE A 484 15.82 -20.85 -8.64
CA PHE A 484 15.63 -22.28 -8.95
C PHE A 484 16.97 -23.01 -9.12
N ASP A 485 17.90 -22.46 -9.91
CA ASP A 485 19.22 -23.05 -10.13
C ASP A 485 20.03 -23.13 -8.84
N TRP A 486 19.96 -22.10 -8.00
CA TRP A 486 20.58 -22.14 -6.68
C TRP A 486 20.00 -23.29 -5.84
N LEU A 487 18.66 -23.41 -5.73
CA LEU A 487 18.02 -24.49 -4.97
C LEU A 487 18.40 -25.88 -5.51
N ARG A 488 18.46 -26.04 -6.84
CA ARG A 488 18.90 -27.28 -7.50
C ARG A 488 20.35 -27.61 -7.17
N SER A 489 21.22 -26.61 -7.09
CA SER A 489 22.62 -26.82 -6.68
C SER A 489 22.74 -27.33 -5.25
N GLN A 490 21.86 -26.87 -4.34
CA GLN A 490 21.84 -27.33 -2.95
C GLN A 490 21.31 -28.76 -2.81
N ALA A 491 20.31 -29.14 -3.63
CA ALA A 491 19.74 -30.49 -3.63
C ALA A 491 20.75 -31.58 -4.04
N ASN A 492 21.79 -31.22 -4.80
CA ASN A 492 22.83 -32.15 -5.26
C ASN A 492 24.02 -32.27 -4.28
N VAL A 493 24.02 -31.52 -3.18
CA VAL A 493 25.10 -31.50 -2.17
C VAL A 493 24.70 -32.25 -0.89
N SER A 494 23.44 -32.65 -0.74
CA SER A 494 22.90 -33.39 0.41
C SER A 494 22.99 -34.90 0.30
#